data_AF-A0A3M8EVX6-F1
#
_entry.id   AF-A0A3M8EVX6-F1
#
_cell.length_a   1.000
_cell.length_b   1.000
_cell.length_c   1.000
_cell.angle_alpha   90.00
_cell.angle_beta   90.00
_cell.angle_gamma   90.00
#
_symmetry.space_group_name_H-M   'P 1'
#
loop_
_entity.id
_entity.type
_entity.pdbx_description
1 polymer ?
#
loop_
_entity_poly.entity_id
_entity_poly.type
_entity_poly.pdbx_seq_one_letter_code
_entity_poly.pdbx_strand_id
1 'polypeptide(L)'
;MKKLIVAALTLTLCSSMPALAVEHGAAHKQMDEKCAKECEMLLRNCSQEADSLQQKIARLKGEISKGTKVYTIDELKKLEMKLKEANLIMKDLMENR
;
A
#
# COMPACT_ATOMS: atom_id res chain seq x y z
N MET A 1 29.76 15.03 71.65
CA MET A 1 28.47 15.53 71.15
C MET A 1 28.50 15.55 69.63
N LYS A 2 27.45 15.01 69.02
CA LYS A 2 27.27 14.66 67.60
C LYS A 2 27.21 15.89 66.70
N LYS A 3 27.86 15.84 65.53
CA LYS A 3 27.41 16.33 64.19
C LYS A 3 28.29 15.63 63.12
N LEU A 4 28.05 14.39 62.74
CA LEU A 4 27.13 13.93 61.68
C LEU A 4 27.00 14.86 60.45
N ILE A 5 27.59 14.38 59.34
CA ILE A 5 27.07 14.36 57.95
C ILE A 5 26.94 15.77 57.32
N VAL A 6 27.54 16.08 56.17
CA VAL A 6 27.08 15.69 54.83
C VAL A 6 28.24 15.87 53.84
N ALA A 7 28.62 14.77 53.21
CA ALA A 7 29.25 14.78 51.89
C ALA A 7 28.18 15.17 50.86
N ALA A 8 28.43 16.20 50.06
CA ALA A 8 27.65 16.48 48.85
C ALA A 8 28.64 16.73 47.72
N LEU A 9 29.08 15.62 47.14
CA LEU A 9 29.63 15.54 45.80
C LEU A 9 28.65 16.15 44.77
N THR A 10 29.20 16.54 43.62
CA THR A 10 28.54 16.77 42.33
C THR A 10 27.89 18.13 42.08
N LEU A 11 28.62 19.00 41.39
CA LEU A 11 28.05 19.78 40.31
C LEU A 11 29.17 20.11 39.30
N THR A 12 29.45 19.18 38.39
CA THR A 12 30.19 19.50 37.17
C THR A 12 29.44 18.86 36.02
N LEU A 13 28.74 19.71 35.29
CA LEU A 13 28.05 19.40 34.06
C LEU A 13 29.11 19.03 33.00
N CYS A 14 29.28 17.74 32.73
CA CYS A 14 29.86 17.28 31.48
C CYS A 14 28.86 16.32 30.83
N SER A 15 28.02 16.91 29.99
CA SER A 15 27.21 16.24 28.99
C SER A 15 28.09 15.40 28.06
N SER A 16 28.29 14.12 28.40
CA SER A 16 28.66 13.13 27.41
C SER A 16 27.37 12.49 26.90
N MET A 17 26.69 13.22 25.99
CA MET A 17 25.78 12.53 25.10
C MET A 17 26.60 11.48 24.34
N PRO A 18 26.11 10.23 24.21
CA PRO A 18 26.70 9.29 23.27
C PRO A 18 26.67 9.98 21.91
N ALA A 19 27.83 10.35 21.40
CA ALA A 19 27.98 10.65 19.99
C ALA A 19 27.73 9.33 19.26
N LEU A 20 26.45 9.04 19.00
CA LEU A 20 26.05 8.19 17.90
C LEU A 20 26.60 8.90 16.66
N ALA A 21 27.85 8.58 16.31
CA ALA A 21 28.38 8.75 14.97
C ALA A 21 27.46 7.93 14.08
N VAL A 22 26.38 8.57 13.66
CA VAL A 22 25.45 8.04 12.68
C VAL A 22 26.26 7.90 11.39
N GLU A 23 26.60 6.66 11.04
CA GLU A 23 26.75 6.29 9.65
C GLU A 23 25.37 6.47 8.99
N HIS A 24 25.08 7.71 8.58
CA HIS A 24 23.84 8.14 7.92
C HIS A 24 23.73 7.55 6.50
N GLY A 25 24.58 6.60 6.13
CA GLY A 25 24.61 5.96 4.82
C GLY A 25 23.91 4.60 4.80
N ALA A 26 24.09 3.75 5.82
CA ALA A 26 23.59 2.37 5.79
C ALA A 26 22.11 2.27 6.16
N ALA A 27 21.67 2.98 7.21
CA ALA A 27 20.27 2.97 7.65
C ALA A 27 19.34 3.67 6.64
N HIS A 28 19.78 4.77 6.00
CA HIS A 28 19.03 5.42 4.93
C HIS A 28 18.96 4.58 3.66
N LYS A 29 20.08 3.99 3.21
CA LYS A 29 20.05 3.08 2.05
C LYS A 29 19.15 1.87 2.26
N GLN A 30 19.19 1.25 3.44
CA GLN A 30 18.29 0.13 3.74
C GLN A 30 16.81 0.55 3.81
N MET A 31 16.52 1.76 4.29
CA MET A 31 15.16 2.32 4.25
C MET A 31 14.71 2.63 2.82
N ASP A 32 15.58 3.20 1.99
CA ASP A 32 15.29 3.54 0.59
C ASP A 32 15.11 2.28 -0.27
N GLU A 33 15.96 1.26 -0.10
CA GLU A 33 15.83 -0.03 -0.79
C GLU A 33 14.55 -0.77 -0.37
N LYS A 34 14.21 -0.73 0.92
CA LYS A 34 12.96 -1.31 1.43
C LYS A 34 11.74 -0.58 0.87
N CYS A 35 11.77 0.76 0.88
CA CYS A 35 10.72 1.60 0.31
C CYS A 35 10.55 1.34 -1.19
N ALA A 36 11.65 1.30 -1.95
CA ALA A 36 11.62 1.01 -3.38
C ALA A 36 11.04 -0.38 -3.68
N LYS A 37 11.40 -1.39 -2.89
CA LYS A 37 10.86 -2.75 -3.02
C LYS A 37 9.37 -2.84 -2.68
N GLU A 38 8.92 -2.11 -1.65
CA GLU A 38 7.51 -2.02 -1.29
C GLU A 38 6.69 -1.31 -2.39
N CYS A 39 7.20 -0.19 -2.93
CA CYS A 39 6.61 0.48 -4.08
C CYS A 39 6.53 -0.44 -5.31
N GLU A 40 7.60 -1.17 -5.64
CA GLU A 40 7.62 -2.12 -6.77
C GLU A 40 6.57 -3.22 -6.58
N MET A 41 6.48 -3.78 -5.37
CA MET A 41 5.50 -4.80 -5.04
C MET A 41 4.06 -4.28 -5.20
N LEU A 42 3.79 -3.07 -4.70
CA LEU A 42 2.47 -2.43 -4.86
C LEU A 42 2.14 -2.21 -6.33
N LEU A 43 3.06 -1.68 -7.13
CA LEU A 43 2.86 -1.48 -8.57
C LEU A 43 2.59 -2.79 -9.31
N ARG A 44 3.33 -3.86 -8.97
CA ARG A 44 3.12 -5.20 -9.53
C ARG A 44 1.74 -5.75 -9.18
N ASN A 45 1.32 -5.63 -7.92
CA ASN A 45 -0.01 -6.05 -7.48
C ASN A 45 -1.11 -5.26 -8.21
N CYS A 46 -0.97 -3.94 -8.32
CA CYS A 46 -1.91 -3.11 -9.08
C CYS A 46 -1.99 -3.52 -10.56
N SER A 47 -0.85 -3.84 -11.20
CA SER A 47 -0.84 -4.34 -12.58
C SER A 47 -1.59 -5.66 -12.72
N GLN A 48 -1.36 -6.61 -11.79
CA GLN A 48 -2.05 -7.90 -11.80
C GLN A 48 -3.55 -7.77 -11.56
N GLU A 49 -3.96 -6.86 -10.66
CA GLU A 49 -5.36 -6.57 -10.41
C GLU A 49 -6.04 -5.92 -11.62
N ALA A 50 -5.35 -4.99 -12.31
CA ALA A 50 -5.84 -4.38 -13.53
C ALA A 50 -6.05 -5.43 -14.64
N ASP A 51 -5.09 -6.34 -14.84
CA ASP A 51 -5.22 -7.43 -15.83
C ASP A 51 -6.40 -8.36 -15.48
N SER A 52 -6.56 -8.71 -14.20
CA SER A 52 -7.69 -9.50 -13.71
C SER A 52 -9.03 -8.80 -13.99
N LEU A 53 -9.09 -7.48 -13.81
CA LEU A 53 -10.26 -6.67 -14.10
C LEU A 53 -10.59 -6.64 -15.61
N GLN A 54 -9.58 -6.48 -16.48
CA GLN A 54 -9.77 -6.58 -17.93
C GLN A 54 -10.33 -7.95 -18.35
N GLN A 55 -9.80 -9.03 -17.79
CA GLN A 55 -10.32 -10.37 -18.05
C GLN A 55 -11.76 -10.53 -17.56
N LYS A 56 -12.12 -9.96 -16.40
CA LYS A 56 -13.49 -9.98 -15.87
C LYS A 56 -14.44 -9.25 -16.81
N ILE A 57 -14.04 -8.10 -17.35
CA ILE A 57 -14.81 -7.36 -18.36
C ILE A 57 -15.03 -8.21 -19.62
N ALA A 58 -13.99 -8.88 -20.12
CA ALA A 58 -14.09 -9.75 -21.28
C ALA A 58 -15.07 -10.93 -21.04
N ARG A 59 -14.97 -11.58 -19.87
CA ARG A 59 -15.89 -12.66 -19.47
C ARG A 59 -17.34 -12.16 -19.40
N LEU A 60 -17.59 -11.02 -18.76
CA LEU A 60 -18.93 -10.45 -18.66
C LEU A 60 -19.53 -10.13 -20.04
N LYS A 61 -18.74 -9.56 -20.97
CA LYS A 61 -19.18 -9.35 -22.36
C LYS A 61 -19.53 -10.68 -23.05
N GLY A 62 -18.73 -11.72 -22.84
CA GLY A 62 -18.99 -13.06 -23.34
C GLY A 62 -20.30 -13.65 -22.82
N GLU A 63 -20.56 -13.54 -21.51
CA GLU A 63 -21.81 -14.03 -20.92
C GLU A 63 -23.05 -13.24 -21.40
N ILE A 64 -22.96 -11.91 -21.48
CA ILE A 64 -24.03 -11.06 -22.02
C ILE A 64 -24.33 -11.42 -23.48
N SER A 65 -23.31 -11.74 -24.28
CA SER A 65 -23.50 -12.12 -25.69
C SER A 65 -24.31 -13.40 -25.88
N LYS A 66 -24.40 -14.27 -24.86
CA LYS A 66 -25.27 -15.46 -24.90
C LYS A 66 -26.75 -15.09 -24.89
N GLY A 67 -27.09 -13.89 -24.39
CA GLY A 67 -28.43 -13.32 -24.45
C GLY A 67 -29.48 -14.20 -23.77
N THR A 68 -30.72 -14.10 -24.25
CA THR A 68 -31.90 -14.76 -23.67
C THR A 68 -31.95 -16.27 -23.90
N LYS A 69 -30.98 -16.81 -24.66
CA LYS A 69 -30.83 -18.27 -24.84
C LYS A 69 -30.38 -18.95 -23.55
N VAL A 70 -29.64 -18.25 -22.70
CA VAL A 70 -29.05 -18.80 -21.47
C VAL A 70 -29.56 -18.07 -20.22
N TYR A 71 -29.89 -16.79 -20.34
CA TYR A 71 -30.24 -15.95 -19.21
C TYR A 71 -31.64 -15.35 -19.34
N THR A 72 -32.27 -15.08 -18.20
CA THR A 72 -33.46 -14.23 -18.15
C THR A 72 -33.08 -12.76 -18.38
N ILE A 73 -34.08 -11.94 -18.69
CA ILE A 73 -33.88 -10.48 -18.86
C ILE A 73 -33.31 -9.84 -17.60
N ASP A 74 -33.75 -10.26 -16.41
CA ASP A 74 -33.27 -9.71 -15.14
C ASP A 74 -31.83 -10.13 -14.84
N GLU A 75 -31.43 -11.33 -15.24
CA GLU A 75 -30.03 -11.78 -15.13
C GLU A 75 -29.12 -11.02 -16.10
N LEU A 76 -29.57 -10.79 -17.33
CA LEU A 76 -28.83 -9.96 -18.29
C LEU A 76 -28.65 -8.54 -17.77
N LYS A 77 -29.69 -7.90 -17.21
CA LYS A 77 -29.57 -6.58 -16.57
C LYS A 77 -28.55 -6.58 -15.43
N LYS A 78 -28.51 -7.63 -14.61
CA LYS A 78 -27.50 -7.76 -13.55
C LYS A 78 -26.08 -7.90 -14.11
N LEU A 79 -25.91 -8.65 -15.20
CA LEU A 79 -24.61 -8.78 -15.87
C LEU A 79 -24.17 -7.45 -16.50
N GLU A 80 -25.08 -6.71 -17.13
CA GLU A 80 -24.82 -5.38 -17.69
C GLU A 80 -24.44 -4.38 -16.60
N MET A 81 -25.11 -4.40 -15.45
CA MET A 81 -24.77 -3.56 -14.31
C MET A 81 -23.35 -3.85 -13.80
N LYS A 82 -22.99 -5.14 -13.64
CA LYS A 82 -21.63 -5.55 -13.27
C LYS A 82 -20.59 -5.14 -14.31
N LEU A 83 -20.94 -5.24 -15.59
CA LEU A 83 -20.06 -4.80 -16.68
C LEU A 83 -19.84 -3.28 -16.61
N LYS A 84 -20.89 -2.50 -16.38
CA LYS A 84 -20.79 -1.04 -16.24
C LYS A 84 -19.89 -0.66 -15.07
N GLU A 85 -20.09 -1.26 -13.90
CA GLU A 85 -19.25 -1.04 -12.72
C GLU A 85 -17.78 -1.38 -12.98
N ALA A 86 -17.49 -2.54 -13.57
CA ALA A 86 -16.13 -2.93 -13.88
C ALA A 86 -15.44 -1.98 -14.87
N ASN A 87 -16.17 -1.46 -15.87
CA ASN A 87 -15.64 -0.46 -16.80
C ASN A 87 -15.39 0.89 -16.13
N LEU A 88 -16.23 1.30 -15.17
CA LEU A 88 -16.00 2.53 -14.40
C LEU A 88 -14.72 2.41 -13.56
N ILE A 89 -14.55 1.31 -12.84
CA ILE A 89 -13.32 1.06 -12.07
C ILE A 89 -12.10 1.06 -12.99
N MET A 90 -12.17 0.40 -14.15
CA MET A 90 -11.08 0.40 -15.13
C MET A 90 -10.76 1.80 -15.64
N LYS A 91 -11.79 2.60 -15.93
CA LYS A 91 -11.63 3.99 -16.35
C LYS A 91 -10.94 4.81 -15.27
N ASP A 92 -11.38 4.71 -14.03
CA ASP A 92 -10.78 5.42 -12.89
C ASP A 92 -9.31 5.02 -12.69
N LEU A 93 -8.97 3.74 -12.86
CA LEU A 93 -7.59 3.25 -12.80
C LEU A 93 -6.70 3.74 -13.95
N MET A 94 -7.31 4.11 -15.09
CA MET A 94 -6.59 4.64 -16.25
C MET A 94 -6.46 6.18 -16.21
N GLU A 95 -7.45 6.89 -15.66
CA GLU A 95 -7.46 8.36 -15.57
C GLU A 95 -6.63 8.89 -14.39
N ASN A 96 -6.48 8.11 -13.31
CA ASN A 96 -5.67 8.49 -12.14
C ASN A 96 -4.22 7.96 -12.21
N ARG A 97 -3.73 7.62 -13.40
CA ARG A 97 -2.36 7.14 -13.62
C ARG A 97 -1.42 8.25 -14.06
#